data_AF-A0A166GPI1-F1
#
_entry.id   AF-A0A166GPI1-F1
#
_cell.length_a   1.000
_cell.length_b   1.000
_cell.length_c   1.000
_cell.angle_alpha   90.00
_cell.angle_beta   90.00
_cell.angle_gamma   90.00
#
_symmetry.space_group_name_H-M   'P 1'
#
loop_
_entity.id
_entity.type
_entity.pdbx_description
1 polymer ?
#
loop_
_entity_poly.entity_id
_entity_poly.type
_entity_poly.pdbx_seq_one_letter_code
_entity_poly.pdbx_strand_id
1 'polypeptide(L)'
;MPEKPEMEKMLFDIQRELSESRRKYGVEPMYRAYTTCFVDRTEYNDNTEPVDVSYMPNIYDTRRATKYDPNTRIKEDYSYLLKPLKAGMLLAEVRGKQLALGAGHDFTPASKEGRWYDLWSYFPGGPDWITEHDDAVLALQQWKRAVTSSTKHGNKSILSYMTEASLSCAFNGFGKHTVYDFLFLVAVFPGAPASYVCATPAVWERFSSQIACYMAHFRSDAFRKQCCGKANSLNAFDYNYTAGSNYYSSEVLVFRKHTVRVPKELYNTYIRDGLLDDAHTMGDDYESSPHQLTNLSFKKLNVIMCGKFFTIIRAQAPDNRAWRDGEMVKNFEDISTLGKRTTVGPAEFREVLLNKVDYHVVSSIQGKGGRPKKVRTGNRGRPQGIRRLGADRAAGQQLMLRKKCRIASGSEDVPIEDQGEGSSGGVNTEVEHAPRYSTRSTRKKL
;
A
#
# COMPACT_ATOMS: atom_id res chain seq x y z
N MET A 1 -24.37 18.62 -25.55
CA MET A 1 -23.99 18.96 -24.16
C MET A 1 -25.25 18.87 -23.34
N PRO A 2 -25.38 17.95 -22.37
CA PRO A 2 -26.52 17.97 -21.47
C PRO A 2 -26.35 19.13 -20.49
N GLU A 3 -27.46 19.80 -20.20
CA GLU A 3 -27.50 21.02 -19.41
C GLU A 3 -27.23 20.71 -17.91
N LYS A 4 -26.51 21.63 -17.25
CA LYS A 4 -26.23 21.69 -15.79
C LYS A 4 -27.25 21.02 -14.83
N PRO A 5 -28.57 21.10 -15.00
CA PRO A 5 -29.54 20.40 -14.15
C PRO A 5 -29.38 18.87 -14.04
N GLU A 6 -28.81 18.18 -15.03
CA GLU A 6 -28.70 16.71 -14.98
C GLU A 6 -27.64 16.21 -13.99
N MET A 7 -26.52 16.91 -13.84
CA MET A 7 -25.46 16.55 -12.89
C MET A 7 -25.89 16.79 -11.44
N GLU A 8 -26.60 17.89 -11.17
CA GLU A 8 -27.14 18.17 -9.84
C GLU A 8 -28.24 17.17 -9.47
N LYS A 9 -29.09 16.79 -10.44
CA LYS A 9 -30.08 15.73 -10.28
C LYS A 9 -29.42 14.38 -9.99
N MET A 10 -28.34 14.03 -10.71
CA MET A 10 -27.59 12.80 -10.48
C MET A 10 -26.96 12.74 -9.09
N LEU A 11 -26.36 13.84 -8.61
CA LEU A 11 -25.83 13.94 -7.25
C LEU A 11 -26.92 13.80 -6.18
N PHE A 12 -28.09 14.40 -6.42
CA PHE A 12 -29.24 14.32 -5.53
C PHE A 12 -29.83 12.90 -5.48
N ASP A 13 -29.95 12.23 -6.63
CA ASP A 13 -30.45 10.85 -6.74
C ASP A 13 -29.49 9.85 -6.05
N ILE A 14 -28.16 10.02 -6.20
CA ILE A 14 -27.15 9.22 -5.48
C ILE A 14 -27.27 9.41 -3.97
N GLN A 15 -27.45 10.66 -3.50
CA GLN A 15 -27.62 10.94 -2.07
C GLN A 15 -28.92 10.36 -1.52
N ARG A 16 -30.01 10.39 -2.32
CA ARG A 16 -31.30 9.78 -1.97
C ARG A 16 -31.18 8.27 -1.86
N GLU A 17 -30.59 7.58 -2.84
CA GLU A 17 -30.41 6.13 -2.81
C GLU A 17 -29.52 5.66 -1.66
N LEU A 18 -28.44 6.38 -1.35
CA LEU A 18 -27.61 6.10 -0.19
C LEU A 18 -28.38 6.28 1.13
N SER A 19 -29.27 7.28 1.21
CA SER A 19 -30.12 7.52 2.37
C SER A 19 -31.22 6.46 2.52
N GLU A 20 -31.82 6.02 1.41
CA GLU A 20 -32.83 4.97 1.39
C GLU A 20 -32.23 3.60 1.72
N SER A 21 -31.03 3.29 1.21
CA SER A 21 -30.25 2.12 1.65
C SER A 21 -29.98 2.15 3.16
N ARG A 22 -29.59 3.31 3.72
CA ARG A 22 -29.39 3.45 5.18
C ARG A 22 -30.66 3.19 5.98
N ARG A 23 -31.82 3.68 5.50
CA ARG A 23 -33.12 3.43 6.15
C ARG A 23 -33.59 1.99 6.03
N LYS A 24 -33.42 1.38 4.85
CA LYS A 24 -33.89 0.03 4.56
C LYS A 24 -33.12 -1.04 5.33
N TYR A 25 -31.83 -0.83 5.56
CA TYR A 25 -30.97 -1.85 6.17
C TYR A 25 -30.69 -1.63 7.66
N GLY A 26 -31.13 -0.52 8.29
CA GLY A 26 -31.24 -0.35 9.75
C GLY A 26 -29.96 -0.57 10.58
N VAL A 27 -28.81 -0.75 9.94
CA VAL A 27 -27.54 -1.10 10.57
C VAL A 27 -26.54 -0.05 10.11
N GLU A 28 -25.96 0.70 11.06
CA GLU A 28 -24.71 1.44 10.78
C GLU A 28 -23.77 0.46 10.07
N PRO A 29 -23.06 0.84 8.99
CA PRO A 29 -22.12 -0.05 8.36
C PRO A 29 -21.04 -0.38 9.40
N MET A 30 -21.23 -1.46 10.16
CA MET A 30 -20.18 -2.18 10.85
C MET A 30 -19.11 -2.33 9.78
N TYR A 31 -17.95 -1.73 10.03
CA TYR A 31 -16.74 -1.83 9.22
C TYR A 31 -16.60 -3.27 8.72
N ARG A 32 -17.15 -3.56 7.54
CA ARG A 32 -17.04 -4.90 6.94
C ARG A 32 -15.58 -5.01 6.55
N ALA A 33 -14.92 -6.06 7.03
CA ALA A 33 -13.65 -6.48 6.49
C ALA A 33 -13.81 -6.54 4.97
N TYR A 34 -13.10 -5.67 4.25
CA TYR A 34 -13.25 -5.51 2.81
C TYR A 34 -12.76 -6.78 2.12
N THR A 35 -13.68 -7.72 1.90
CA THR A 35 -13.59 -8.75 0.85
C THR A 35 -15.01 -9.18 0.51
N THR A 36 -15.78 -8.29 -0.13
CA THR A 36 -17.02 -8.69 -0.79
C THR A 36 -16.64 -9.14 -2.19
N CYS A 37 -16.50 -10.45 -2.41
CA CYS A 37 -16.51 -11.00 -3.76
C CYS A 37 -17.96 -10.93 -4.24
N PHE A 38 -18.25 -10.01 -5.14
CA PHE A 38 -19.53 -9.95 -5.85
C PHE A 38 -19.33 -10.57 -7.22
N VAL A 39 -20.16 -11.53 -7.58
CA VAL A 39 -20.13 -12.19 -8.89
C VAL A 39 -21.41 -11.78 -9.60
N ASP A 40 -21.29 -10.83 -10.53
CA ASP A 40 -22.37 -10.53 -11.47
C ASP A 40 -22.25 -11.44 -12.69
N ARG A 41 -23.35 -12.10 -13.05
CA ARG A 41 -23.45 -12.99 -14.22
C ARG A 41 -24.59 -12.62 -15.14
N THR A 42 -25.28 -11.50 -14.88
CA THR A 42 -26.50 -11.12 -15.60
C THR A 42 -26.30 -11.03 -17.11
N GLU A 43 -25.08 -10.68 -17.53
CA GLU A 43 -24.71 -10.52 -18.94
C GLU A 43 -23.79 -11.62 -19.48
N TYR A 44 -23.41 -12.61 -18.66
CA TYR A 44 -22.60 -13.74 -19.14
C TYR A 44 -23.45 -14.63 -20.04
N ASN A 45 -22.97 -14.91 -21.26
CA ASN A 45 -23.55 -15.95 -22.10
C ASN A 45 -22.43 -16.75 -22.79
N ASP A 46 -22.66 -18.02 -23.12
CA ASP A 46 -21.60 -18.89 -23.64
C ASP A 46 -20.99 -18.42 -24.99
N ASN A 47 -21.69 -17.56 -25.73
CA ASN A 47 -21.18 -16.90 -26.93
C ASN A 47 -20.21 -15.74 -26.65
N THR A 48 -20.21 -15.14 -25.44
CA THR A 48 -19.24 -14.07 -25.09
C THR A 48 -17.84 -14.63 -24.85
N GLU A 49 -17.72 -15.94 -24.65
CA GLU A 49 -16.46 -16.62 -24.40
C GLU A 49 -16.45 -17.96 -25.16
N PRO A 50 -16.15 -17.91 -26.48
CA PRO A 50 -16.28 -19.07 -27.35
C PRO A 50 -15.38 -20.21 -26.88
N VAL A 51 -16.01 -21.36 -26.64
CA VAL A 51 -15.34 -22.60 -26.26
C VAL A 51 -14.65 -23.19 -27.50
N ASP A 52 -13.46 -23.74 -27.34
CA ASP A 52 -12.87 -24.57 -28.39
C ASP A 52 -13.82 -25.73 -28.71
N VAL A 53 -14.22 -25.89 -29.97
CA VAL A 53 -15.15 -26.94 -30.42
C VAL A 53 -14.68 -28.35 -30.07
N SER A 54 -13.38 -28.53 -29.84
CA SER A 54 -12.76 -29.79 -29.41
C SER A 54 -12.78 -30.03 -27.90
N TYR A 55 -13.17 -29.05 -27.09
CA TYR A 55 -13.21 -29.20 -25.64
C TYR A 55 -14.39 -30.04 -25.19
N MET A 56 -14.08 -31.16 -24.53
CA MET A 56 -15.05 -31.98 -23.82
C MET A 56 -14.83 -31.85 -22.30
N PRO A 57 -15.78 -31.28 -21.53
CA PRO A 57 -15.63 -31.13 -20.09
C PRO A 57 -15.63 -32.50 -19.40
N ASN A 58 -14.74 -32.66 -18.43
CA ASN A 58 -14.71 -33.87 -17.61
C ASN A 58 -15.98 -33.96 -16.75
N ILE A 59 -16.72 -35.06 -16.89
CA ILE A 59 -18.00 -35.28 -16.19
C ILE A 59 -17.90 -35.16 -14.66
N TYR A 60 -16.75 -35.53 -14.08
CA TYR A 60 -16.53 -35.48 -12.64
C TYR A 60 -16.30 -34.04 -12.16
N ASP A 61 -15.59 -33.24 -12.96
CA ASP A 61 -15.34 -31.84 -12.63
C ASP A 61 -16.61 -31.02 -12.80
N THR A 62 -17.40 -31.26 -13.86
CA THR A 62 -18.74 -30.66 -14.03
C THR A 62 -19.63 -30.95 -12.84
N ARG A 63 -19.68 -32.21 -12.37
CA ARG A 63 -20.45 -32.58 -11.17
C ARG A 63 -19.97 -31.90 -9.90
N ARG A 64 -18.66 -31.65 -9.75
CA ARG A 64 -18.11 -30.91 -8.59
C ARG A 64 -18.39 -29.41 -8.67
N ALA A 65 -18.41 -28.86 -9.88
CA ALA A 65 -18.67 -27.46 -10.16
C ALA A 65 -20.17 -27.11 -10.08
N THR A 66 -21.05 -28.11 -10.11
CA THR A 66 -22.46 -27.93 -9.79
C THR A 66 -22.70 -28.22 -8.30
N LYS A 67 -23.10 -27.22 -7.53
CA LYS A 67 -23.44 -27.40 -6.11
C LYS A 67 -24.84 -26.88 -5.83
N TYR A 68 -25.50 -27.50 -4.86
CA TYR A 68 -26.71 -26.94 -4.27
C TYR A 68 -26.29 -26.18 -3.02
N ASP A 69 -26.68 -24.92 -2.93
CA ASP A 69 -26.61 -24.21 -1.66
C ASP A 69 -27.52 -24.95 -0.66
N PRO A 70 -26.98 -25.46 0.46
CA PRO A 70 -27.74 -26.24 1.42
C PRO A 70 -28.86 -25.44 2.09
N ASN A 71 -28.76 -24.11 2.12
CA ASN A 71 -29.72 -23.23 2.78
C ASN A 71 -30.83 -22.76 1.82
N THR A 72 -30.46 -22.41 0.58
CA THR A 72 -31.42 -21.86 -0.40
C THR A 72 -31.96 -22.91 -1.37
N ARG A 73 -31.32 -24.09 -1.45
CA ARG A 73 -31.55 -25.13 -2.46
C ARG A 73 -31.41 -24.64 -3.90
N ILE A 74 -30.84 -23.46 -4.11
CA ILE A 74 -30.54 -22.94 -5.43
C ILE A 74 -29.33 -23.72 -5.97
N LYS A 75 -29.45 -24.15 -7.23
CA LYS A 75 -28.36 -24.80 -7.96
C LYS A 75 -27.38 -23.71 -8.40
N GLU A 76 -26.20 -23.70 -7.79
CA GLU A 76 -25.07 -22.90 -8.25
C GLU A 76 -24.28 -23.73 -9.26
N ASP A 77 -24.29 -23.28 -10.51
CA ASP A 77 -23.53 -23.92 -11.59
C ASP A 77 -22.27 -23.11 -11.88
N TYR A 78 -21.11 -23.70 -11.63
CA TYR A 78 -19.79 -23.14 -11.93
C TYR A 78 -19.12 -23.89 -13.09
N SER A 79 -19.82 -24.81 -13.77
CA SER A 79 -19.25 -25.63 -14.85
C SER A 79 -18.76 -24.79 -16.03
N TYR A 80 -19.35 -23.61 -16.25
CA TYR A 80 -18.92 -22.63 -17.25
C TYR A 80 -17.47 -22.13 -17.02
N LEU A 81 -16.91 -22.24 -15.81
CA LEU A 81 -15.51 -21.87 -15.50
C LEU A 81 -14.51 -22.99 -15.84
N LEU A 82 -14.99 -24.19 -16.15
CA LEU A 82 -14.11 -25.33 -16.43
C LEU A 82 -13.56 -25.30 -17.87
N LYS A 83 -14.16 -24.51 -18.76
CA LYS A 83 -13.75 -24.44 -20.16
C LYS A 83 -12.32 -23.90 -20.28
N PRO A 84 -11.50 -24.45 -21.19
CA PRO A 84 -10.19 -23.91 -21.50
C PRO A 84 -10.38 -22.56 -22.17
N LEU A 85 -10.10 -21.50 -21.43
CA LEU A 85 -10.15 -20.15 -21.96
C LEU A 85 -8.91 -19.93 -22.83
N LYS A 86 -9.10 -19.33 -24.01
CA LYS A 86 -7.97 -18.80 -24.77
C LYS A 86 -7.30 -17.72 -23.92
N ALA A 87 -5.98 -17.64 -23.98
CA ALA A 87 -5.25 -16.56 -23.34
C ALA A 87 -5.76 -15.22 -23.89
N GLY A 88 -6.40 -14.43 -23.03
CA GLY A 88 -6.85 -13.08 -23.34
C GLY A 88 -5.80 -12.03 -22.93
N MET A 89 -5.99 -10.81 -23.40
CA MET A 89 -5.22 -9.68 -22.89
C MET A 89 -5.61 -9.42 -21.44
N LEU A 90 -4.61 -9.30 -20.56
CA LEU A 90 -4.80 -8.77 -19.22
C LEU A 90 -4.61 -7.26 -19.28
N LEU A 91 -5.68 -6.53 -19.00
CA LEU A 91 -5.67 -5.09 -18.83
C LEU A 91 -5.54 -4.76 -17.37
N ALA A 92 -4.68 -3.80 -17.08
CA ALA A 92 -4.51 -3.25 -15.75
C ALA A 92 -4.48 -1.72 -15.87
N GLU A 93 -5.40 -1.06 -15.20
CA GLU A 93 -5.41 0.41 -15.13
C GLU A 93 -5.62 0.86 -13.70
N VAL A 94 -4.99 1.98 -13.38
CA VAL A 94 -5.07 2.62 -12.08
C VAL A 94 -5.74 3.97 -12.26
N ARG A 95 -6.78 4.22 -11.47
CA ARG A 95 -7.45 5.51 -11.37
C ARG A 95 -7.45 5.95 -9.91
N GLY A 96 -6.59 6.90 -9.55
CA GLY A 96 -6.38 7.30 -8.16
C GLY A 96 -6.02 6.14 -7.22
N LYS A 97 -6.94 5.77 -6.30
CA LYS A 97 -6.72 4.68 -5.32
C LYS A 97 -7.15 3.29 -5.80
N GLN A 98 -7.66 3.18 -7.01
CA GLN A 98 -8.25 1.96 -7.52
C GLN A 98 -7.37 1.33 -8.58
N LEU A 99 -7.30 0.00 -8.55
CA LEU A 99 -6.72 -0.83 -9.61
C LEU A 99 -7.85 -1.66 -10.20
N ALA A 100 -8.12 -1.47 -11.48
CA ALA A 100 -8.99 -2.36 -12.24
C ALA A 100 -8.11 -3.35 -13.00
N LEU A 101 -8.45 -4.64 -12.88
CA LEU A 101 -7.87 -5.71 -13.68
C LEU A 101 -8.99 -6.26 -14.56
N GLY A 102 -8.89 -6.08 -15.87
CA GLY A 102 -9.79 -6.67 -16.85
C GLY A 102 -9.08 -7.83 -17.53
N ALA A 103 -9.69 -9.02 -17.52
CA ALA A 103 -9.22 -10.15 -18.29
C ALA A 103 -10.37 -10.65 -19.16
N GLY A 104 -10.14 -10.84 -20.45
CA GLY A 104 -11.16 -11.35 -21.37
C GLY A 104 -11.11 -10.70 -22.75
N HIS A 105 -12.07 -11.05 -23.60
CA HIS A 105 -12.16 -10.58 -24.99
C HIS A 105 -12.93 -9.27 -25.15
N ASP A 106 -13.80 -8.91 -24.19
CA ASP A 106 -14.71 -7.76 -24.28
C ASP A 106 -14.21 -6.48 -23.58
N PHE A 107 -13.01 -6.51 -23.01
CA PHE A 107 -12.41 -5.31 -22.41
C PHE A 107 -11.53 -4.63 -23.44
N THR A 108 -12.05 -3.59 -24.09
CA THR A 108 -11.27 -2.73 -24.98
C THR A 108 -11.01 -1.40 -24.27
N PRO A 109 -9.76 -1.05 -23.92
CA PRO A 109 -9.47 0.26 -23.33
C PRO A 109 -9.88 1.37 -24.30
N ALA A 110 -10.47 2.44 -23.77
CA ALA A 110 -10.92 3.65 -24.50
C ALA A 110 -12.24 3.59 -25.28
N SER A 111 -12.98 2.47 -25.34
CA SER A 111 -14.35 2.52 -25.87
C SER A 111 -15.29 3.14 -24.83
N LYS A 112 -15.89 4.31 -25.12
CA LYS A 112 -16.96 4.91 -24.30
C LYS A 112 -18.22 4.03 -24.19
N GLU A 113 -18.30 3.00 -25.02
CA GLU A 113 -19.42 2.06 -25.14
C GLU A 113 -19.14 0.71 -24.44
N GLY A 114 -18.00 0.57 -23.75
CA GLY A 114 -17.57 -0.69 -23.13
C GLY A 114 -17.65 -0.68 -21.60
N ARG A 115 -17.77 -1.89 -21.02
CA ARG A 115 -17.86 -2.17 -19.56
C ARG A 115 -16.72 -1.57 -18.72
N TRP A 116 -15.63 -1.20 -19.38
CA TRP A 116 -14.49 -0.56 -18.74
C TRP A 116 -14.83 0.76 -18.07
N TYR A 117 -15.71 1.58 -18.66
CA TYR A 117 -16.09 2.86 -18.07
C TYR A 117 -16.98 2.66 -16.83
N ASP A 118 -17.88 1.67 -16.88
CA ASP A 118 -18.79 1.33 -15.78
C ASP A 118 -18.06 0.84 -14.54
N LEU A 119 -16.89 0.18 -14.69
CA LEU A 119 -16.06 -0.20 -13.55
C LEU A 119 -15.73 1.01 -12.67
N TRP A 120 -15.55 2.20 -13.26
CA TRP A 120 -15.17 3.40 -12.53
C TRP A 120 -16.36 4.19 -11.99
N SER A 121 -17.58 3.96 -12.48
CA SER A 121 -18.78 4.72 -12.10
C SER A 121 -19.28 4.41 -10.69
N TYR A 122 -19.07 3.17 -10.23
CA TYR A 122 -19.43 2.73 -8.88
C TYR A 122 -18.53 3.30 -7.78
N PHE A 123 -17.43 3.94 -8.16
CA PHE A 123 -16.50 4.49 -7.21
C PHE A 123 -16.72 5.99 -7.02
N PRO A 124 -16.89 6.46 -5.77
CA PRO A 124 -17.09 7.88 -5.47
C PRO A 124 -15.81 8.73 -5.64
N GLY A 125 -14.81 8.23 -6.37
CA GLY A 125 -13.56 8.92 -6.63
C GLY A 125 -13.74 10.02 -7.66
N GLY A 126 -13.08 11.16 -7.44
CA GLY A 126 -12.94 12.21 -8.44
C GLY A 126 -12.11 11.80 -9.66
N PRO A 127 -11.93 12.70 -10.65
CA PRO A 127 -11.00 12.50 -11.75
C PRO A 127 -9.56 12.25 -11.26
N ASP A 128 -8.80 11.42 -11.97
CA ASP A 128 -7.38 11.19 -11.71
C ASP A 128 -6.54 12.42 -12.09
N TRP A 129 -5.66 12.84 -11.17
CA TRP A 129 -4.84 14.03 -11.34
C TRP A 129 -3.81 13.96 -12.48
N ILE A 130 -3.55 12.77 -13.02
CA ILE A 130 -2.55 12.54 -14.06
C ILE A 130 -3.20 12.21 -15.40
N THR A 131 -4.13 11.26 -15.45
CA THR A 131 -4.77 10.87 -16.72
C THR A 131 -5.98 11.74 -17.08
N GLU A 132 -6.63 12.35 -16.10
CA GLU A 132 -7.83 13.18 -16.26
C GLU A 132 -7.56 14.60 -15.72
N HIS A 133 -6.37 15.16 -16.03
CA HIS A 133 -5.86 16.38 -15.41
C HIS A 133 -6.83 17.57 -15.50
N ASP A 134 -7.36 17.86 -16.69
CA ASP A 134 -8.25 19.01 -16.89
C ASP A 134 -9.56 18.86 -16.10
N ASP A 135 -10.12 17.65 -16.05
CA ASP A 135 -11.30 17.33 -15.25
C ASP A 135 -11.00 17.43 -13.74
N ALA A 136 -9.81 17.00 -13.30
CA ALA A 136 -9.37 17.13 -11.91
C ALA A 136 -9.22 18.60 -11.51
N VAL A 137 -8.64 19.44 -12.37
CA VAL A 137 -8.54 20.89 -12.17
C VAL A 137 -9.93 21.52 -12.11
N LEU A 138 -10.84 21.15 -13.01
CA LEU A 138 -12.22 21.64 -12.99
C LEU A 138 -12.94 21.24 -11.70
N ALA A 139 -12.81 19.99 -11.27
CA ALA A 139 -13.37 19.49 -10.01
C ALA A 139 -12.81 20.25 -8.80
N LEU A 140 -11.51 20.58 -8.79
CA LEU A 140 -10.89 21.39 -7.75
C LEU A 140 -11.46 22.81 -7.69
N GLN A 141 -11.69 23.45 -8.84
CA GLN A 141 -12.30 24.78 -8.89
C GLN A 141 -13.76 24.77 -8.42
N GLN A 142 -14.53 23.73 -8.78
CA GLN A 142 -15.89 23.55 -8.30
C GLN A 142 -15.92 23.35 -6.78
N TRP A 143 -15.04 22.50 -6.25
CA TRP A 143 -14.88 22.30 -4.82
C TRP A 143 -14.50 23.60 -4.10
N LYS A 144 -13.55 24.39 -4.63
CA LYS A 144 -13.20 25.71 -4.08
C LYS A 144 -14.44 26.60 -3.95
N ARG A 145 -15.23 26.72 -5.04
CA ARG A 145 -16.45 27.53 -5.06
C ARG A 145 -17.44 27.09 -3.98
N ALA A 146 -17.67 25.78 -3.84
CA ALA A 146 -18.57 25.21 -2.84
C ALA A 146 -18.11 25.47 -1.39
N VAL A 147 -16.79 25.38 -1.16
CA VAL A 147 -16.18 25.70 0.15
C VAL A 147 -16.30 27.19 0.48
N THR A 148 -16.13 28.07 -0.50
CA THR A 148 -16.23 29.53 -0.30
C THR A 148 -17.68 30.02 -0.19
N SER A 149 -18.65 29.32 -0.78
CA SER A 149 -20.05 29.73 -0.78
C SER A 149 -20.85 29.24 0.44
N SER A 150 -20.34 28.25 1.18
CA SER A 150 -21.06 27.64 2.31
C SER A 150 -20.23 27.58 3.59
N THR A 151 -20.71 28.23 4.65
CA THR A 151 -20.11 28.20 5.99
C THR A 151 -20.09 26.81 6.60
N LYS A 152 -21.08 25.94 6.30
CA LYS A 152 -21.11 24.55 6.76
C LYS A 152 -20.01 23.70 6.12
N HIS A 153 -19.74 23.92 4.83
CA HIS A 153 -18.69 23.19 4.11
C HIS A 153 -17.30 23.76 4.43
N GLY A 154 -17.15 25.08 4.62
CA GLY A 154 -15.87 25.71 4.93
C GLY A 154 -15.20 25.24 6.23
N ASN A 155 -15.99 24.87 7.25
CA ASN A 155 -15.50 24.61 8.61
C ASN A 155 -14.91 23.21 8.85
N LYS A 156 -14.91 22.33 7.85
CA LYS A 156 -14.18 21.05 7.96
C LYS A 156 -12.70 21.29 7.69
N SER A 157 -11.84 20.57 8.41
CA SER A 157 -10.39 20.62 8.19
C SER A 157 -10.03 20.16 6.79
N ILE A 158 -9.02 20.77 6.17
CA ILE A 158 -8.53 20.40 4.85
C ILE A 158 -8.13 18.91 4.77
N LEU A 159 -7.56 18.35 5.84
CA LEU A 159 -7.25 16.92 5.94
C LEU A 159 -8.50 16.04 5.71
N SER A 160 -9.64 16.41 6.32
CA SER A 160 -10.90 15.67 6.18
C SER A 160 -11.39 15.69 4.73
N TYR A 161 -11.34 16.86 4.07
CA TYR A 161 -11.75 16.97 2.66
C TYR A 161 -10.93 16.09 1.72
N MET A 162 -9.62 16.04 1.93
CA MET A 162 -8.72 15.27 1.07
C MET A 162 -8.75 13.77 1.35
N THR A 163 -9.24 13.33 2.52
CA THR A 163 -9.21 11.92 2.94
C THR A 163 -10.58 11.22 2.94
N GLU A 164 -11.67 11.94 3.21
CA GLU A 164 -13.03 11.37 3.26
C GLU A 164 -13.58 11.19 1.85
N ALA A 165 -13.85 9.93 1.45
CA ALA A 165 -14.31 9.59 0.10
C ALA A 165 -15.61 10.31 -0.31
N SER A 166 -16.49 10.63 0.64
CA SER A 166 -17.74 11.37 0.38
C SER A 166 -17.52 12.88 0.11
N LEU A 167 -16.31 13.38 0.32
CA LEU A 167 -15.93 14.80 0.16
C LEU A 167 -14.78 15.00 -0.83
N SER A 168 -14.05 13.95 -1.18
CA SER A 168 -12.79 14.01 -1.92
C SER A 168 -12.96 13.98 -3.44
N CYS A 169 -14.07 14.51 -3.98
CA CYS A 169 -14.34 14.49 -5.42
C CYS A 169 -13.29 15.27 -6.25
N ALA A 170 -12.47 16.11 -5.62
CA ALA A 170 -11.34 16.79 -6.26
C ALA A 170 -9.97 16.20 -5.88
N PHE A 171 -9.89 15.25 -4.95
CA PHE A 171 -8.63 14.79 -4.34
C PHE A 171 -8.42 13.29 -4.53
N ASN A 172 -8.79 12.77 -5.70
CA ASN A 172 -8.59 11.36 -5.99
C ASN A 172 -7.10 10.96 -5.86
N GLY A 173 -6.85 9.75 -5.38
CA GLY A 173 -5.51 9.21 -5.13
C GLY A 173 -4.88 9.57 -3.77
N PHE A 174 -5.36 10.60 -3.06
CA PHE A 174 -4.78 10.99 -1.77
C PHE A 174 -5.15 10.07 -0.61
N GLY A 175 -4.23 9.22 -0.18
CA GLY A 175 -4.31 8.45 1.08
C GLY A 175 -4.07 9.31 2.32
N LYS A 176 -4.34 8.76 3.51
CA LYS A 176 -4.20 9.50 4.77
C LYS A 176 -2.79 10.07 4.98
N HIS A 177 -1.75 9.25 4.84
CA HIS A 177 -0.37 9.72 5.04
C HIS A 177 0.07 10.70 3.96
N THR A 178 -0.27 10.43 2.68
CA THR A 178 0.07 11.32 1.57
C THR A 178 -0.56 12.70 1.72
N VAL A 179 -1.74 12.82 2.34
CA VAL A 179 -2.31 14.14 2.64
C VAL A 179 -1.46 14.89 3.67
N TYR A 180 -1.03 14.25 4.75
CA TYR A 180 -0.14 14.92 5.72
C TYR A 180 1.17 15.37 5.07
N ASP A 181 1.78 14.50 4.26
CA ASP A 181 3.05 14.80 3.61
C ASP A 181 2.90 15.89 2.53
N PHE A 182 1.79 15.89 1.79
CA PHE A 182 1.46 16.95 0.84
C PHE A 182 1.22 18.30 1.54
N LEU A 183 0.40 18.32 2.60
CA LEU A 183 0.13 19.53 3.37
C LEU A 183 1.41 20.10 4.01
N PHE A 184 2.35 19.23 4.38
CA PHE A 184 3.70 19.64 4.77
C PHE A 184 4.46 20.33 3.63
N LEU A 185 4.43 19.78 2.42
CA LEU A 185 5.13 20.37 1.27
C LEU A 185 4.55 21.73 0.84
N VAL A 186 3.25 21.95 1.05
CA VAL A 186 2.58 23.21 0.73
C VAL A 186 2.45 24.16 1.93
N ALA A 187 3.08 23.84 3.06
CA ALA A 187 3.06 24.64 4.28
C ALA A 187 1.63 24.99 4.75
N VAL A 188 0.75 23.99 4.84
CA VAL A 188 -0.63 24.13 5.32
C VAL A 188 -0.84 23.27 6.55
N PHE A 189 -1.44 23.84 7.60
CA PHE A 189 -1.81 23.08 8.79
C PHE A 189 -2.94 22.09 8.49
N PRO A 190 -2.80 20.79 8.82
CA PRO A 190 -3.82 19.78 8.50
C PRO A 190 -5.18 20.04 9.13
N GLY A 191 -5.20 20.71 10.28
CA GLY A 191 -6.40 21.11 10.99
C GLY A 191 -7.03 22.42 10.50
N ALA A 192 -6.39 23.13 9.55
CA ALA A 192 -6.91 24.38 9.00
C ALA A 192 -8.25 24.14 8.29
N PRO A 193 -9.24 25.03 8.46
CA PRO A 193 -10.50 24.91 7.75
C PRO A 193 -10.27 25.10 6.25
N ALA A 194 -11.01 24.35 5.42
CA ALA A 194 -10.89 24.47 3.97
C ALA A 194 -11.23 25.90 3.48
N SER A 195 -12.11 26.61 4.18
CA SER A 195 -12.40 28.02 3.88
C SER A 195 -11.15 28.90 3.95
N TYR A 196 -10.28 28.71 4.95
CA TYR A 196 -9.01 29.45 5.05
C TYR A 196 -8.10 29.16 3.87
N VAL A 197 -7.90 27.86 3.55
CA VAL A 197 -7.05 27.44 2.42
C VAL A 197 -7.54 28.02 1.09
N CYS A 198 -8.87 28.09 0.89
CA CYS A 198 -9.47 28.62 -0.33
C CYS A 198 -9.52 30.15 -0.40
N ALA A 199 -9.67 30.83 0.75
CA ALA A 199 -9.85 32.27 0.82
C ALA A 199 -8.52 33.04 0.76
N THR A 200 -7.43 32.48 1.30
CA THR A 200 -6.12 33.15 1.30
C THR A 200 -5.40 32.91 -0.03
N PRO A 201 -5.18 33.94 -0.89
CA PRO A 201 -4.68 33.73 -2.26
C PRO A 201 -3.32 33.03 -2.33
N ALA A 202 -2.36 33.43 -1.49
CA ALA A 202 -1.02 32.83 -1.46
C ALA A 202 -1.05 31.35 -1.03
N VAL A 203 -1.87 31.02 -0.03
CA VAL A 203 -2.08 29.64 0.43
C VAL A 203 -2.77 28.82 -0.65
N TRP A 204 -3.79 29.38 -1.29
CA TRP A 204 -4.53 28.72 -2.37
C TRP A 204 -3.63 28.41 -3.58
N GLU A 205 -2.84 29.38 -4.01
CA GLU A 205 -1.93 29.23 -5.16
C GLU A 205 -0.90 28.13 -4.90
N ARG A 206 -0.25 28.17 -3.74
CA ARG A 206 0.72 27.14 -3.32
C ARG A 206 0.08 25.76 -3.16
N PHE A 207 -1.11 25.70 -2.58
CA PHE A 207 -1.87 24.44 -2.42
C PHE A 207 -2.26 23.86 -3.78
N SER A 208 -2.96 24.62 -4.63
CA SER A 208 -3.54 24.12 -5.87
C SER A 208 -2.49 23.80 -6.94
N SER A 209 -1.42 24.60 -7.05
CA SER A 209 -0.37 24.40 -8.07
C SER A 209 0.47 23.14 -7.84
N GLN A 210 0.55 22.63 -6.61
CA GLN A 210 1.42 21.50 -6.27
C GLN A 210 0.75 20.13 -6.33
N ILE A 211 -0.59 20.07 -6.45
CA ILE A 211 -1.32 18.78 -6.38
C ILE A 211 -0.87 17.84 -7.50
N ALA A 212 -0.91 18.30 -8.75
CA ALA A 212 -0.56 17.48 -9.91
C ALA A 212 0.91 17.03 -9.86
N CYS A 213 1.82 17.92 -9.47
CA CYS A 213 3.24 17.62 -9.30
C CYS A 213 3.46 16.53 -8.24
N TYR A 214 2.83 16.67 -7.08
CA TYR A 214 2.90 15.68 -6.01
C TYR A 214 2.38 14.30 -6.45
N MET A 215 1.26 14.27 -7.17
CA MET A 215 0.69 13.01 -7.68
C MET A 215 1.56 12.38 -8.78
N ALA A 216 2.18 13.20 -9.64
CA ALA A 216 3.04 12.73 -10.73
C ALA A 216 4.30 12.02 -10.22
N HIS A 217 4.81 12.42 -9.05
CA HIS A 217 5.98 11.80 -8.41
C HIS A 217 5.84 10.29 -8.27
N PHE A 218 4.66 9.79 -7.87
CA PHE A 218 4.42 8.35 -7.69
C PHE A 218 4.38 7.56 -9.01
N ARG A 219 4.32 8.24 -10.16
CA ARG A 219 4.44 7.63 -11.49
C ARG A 219 5.83 7.78 -12.09
N SER A 220 6.72 8.54 -11.44
CA SER A 220 8.07 8.77 -11.95
C SER A 220 8.92 7.49 -11.95
N ASP A 221 9.83 7.39 -12.91
CA ASP A 221 10.78 6.28 -12.95
C ASP A 221 11.75 6.31 -11.77
N ALA A 222 12.03 7.50 -11.21
CA ALA A 222 12.81 7.65 -10.00
C ALA A 222 12.14 6.95 -8.81
N PHE A 223 10.85 7.25 -8.57
CA PHE A 223 10.07 6.58 -7.53
C PHE A 223 10.01 5.07 -7.77
N ARG A 224 9.68 4.63 -8.99
CA ARG A 224 9.58 3.20 -9.33
C ARG A 224 10.89 2.46 -9.08
N LYS A 225 12.02 3.02 -9.53
CA LYS A 225 13.35 2.43 -9.36
C LYS A 225 13.73 2.33 -7.87
N GLN A 226 13.38 3.33 -7.08
CA GLN A 226 13.74 3.40 -5.66
C GLN A 226 12.83 2.54 -4.78
N CYS A 227 11.52 2.58 -4.99
CA CYS A 227 10.53 2.01 -4.08
C CYS A 227 9.89 0.71 -4.59
N CYS A 228 9.92 0.44 -5.90
CA CYS A 228 9.22 -0.71 -6.50
C CYS A 228 10.16 -1.70 -7.23
N GLY A 229 11.34 -1.26 -7.66
CA GLY A 229 12.15 -2.00 -8.63
C GLY A 229 13.14 -3.03 -8.08
N LYS A 230 13.44 -3.03 -6.77
CA LYS A 230 14.50 -3.89 -6.22
C LYS A 230 13.93 -4.94 -5.27
N ALA A 231 13.77 -6.17 -5.76
CA ALA A 231 13.50 -7.33 -4.93
C ALA A 231 14.72 -7.61 -4.02
N ASN A 232 14.46 -7.93 -2.75
CA ASN A 232 15.51 -8.32 -1.79
C ASN A 232 15.72 -9.85 -1.71
N SER A 233 14.88 -10.63 -2.40
CA SER A 233 14.89 -12.09 -2.42
C SER A 233 14.38 -12.59 -3.77
N LEU A 234 14.80 -13.80 -4.16
CA LEU A 234 14.20 -14.54 -5.28
C LEU A 234 12.84 -15.15 -4.90
N ASN A 235 12.54 -15.27 -3.61
CA ASN A 235 11.22 -15.68 -3.15
C ASN A 235 10.25 -14.49 -3.23
N ALA A 236 9.28 -14.56 -4.13
CA ALA A 236 8.25 -13.52 -4.31
C ALA A 236 7.39 -13.28 -3.06
N PHE A 237 7.36 -14.24 -2.13
CA PHE A 237 6.62 -14.10 -0.86
C PHE A 237 7.46 -13.52 0.28
N ASP A 238 8.79 -13.40 0.14
CA ASP A 238 9.61 -12.78 1.19
C ASP A 238 9.28 -11.27 1.27
N TYR A 239 9.13 -10.75 2.50
CA TYR A 239 8.89 -9.32 2.71
C TYR A 239 10.06 -8.49 2.19
N ASN A 240 9.75 -7.47 1.37
CA ASN A 240 10.75 -6.62 0.76
C ASN A 240 11.20 -5.48 1.69
N TYR A 241 12.18 -5.77 2.55
CA TYR A 241 12.78 -4.79 3.48
C TYR A 241 13.41 -3.59 2.78
N THR A 242 13.93 -3.75 1.57
CA THR A 242 14.57 -2.65 0.85
C THR A 242 13.52 -1.67 0.35
N ALA A 243 12.47 -2.16 -0.32
CA ALA A 243 11.35 -1.34 -0.75
C ALA A 243 10.65 -0.65 0.43
N GLY A 244 10.38 -1.38 1.52
CA GLY A 244 9.78 -0.81 2.74
C GLY A 244 10.63 0.29 3.37
N SER A 245 11.93 0.06 3.53
CA SER A 245 12.86 1.04 4.11
C SER A 245 13.00 2.27 3.22
N ASN A 246 13.12 2.08 1.91
CA ASN A 246 13.22 3.17 0.94
C ASN A 246 11.96 4.04 1.01
N TYR A 247 10.78 3.43 0.88
CA TYR A 247 9.50 4.14 0.93
C TYR A 247 9.35 4.95 2.23
N TYR A 248 9.61 4.33 3.39
CA TYR A 248 9.54 5.03 4.67
C TYR A 248 10.54 6.19 4.78
N SER A 249 11.74 6.01 4.24
CA SER A 249 12.80 7.02 4.35
C SER A 249 12.58 8.23 3.43
N SER A 250 12.04 8.03 2.23
CA SER A 250 11.91 9.07 1.20
C SER A 250 10.49 9.58 0.98
N GLU A 251 9.47 8.75 1.19
CA GLU A 251 8.09 9.05 0.78
C GLU A 251 7.17 9.39 1.95
N VAL A 252 7.52 8.95 3.16
CA VAL A 252 6.83 9.36 4.40
C VAL A 252 7.62 10.51 5.01
N LEU A 253 7.02 11.69 5.11
CA LEU A 253 7.72 12.91 5.54
C LEU A 253 7.41 13.24 7.00
N VAL A 254 6.14 13.45 7.31
CA VAL A 254 5.68 13.87 8.64
C VAL A 254 4.68 12.89 9.26
N PHE A 255 3.97 12.08 8.47
CA PHE A 255 2.97 11.18 9.04
C PHE A 255 3.59 10.16 10.00
N ARG A 256 3.30 10.32 11.31
CA ARG A 256 3.81 9.46 12.38
C ARG A 256 5.34 9.28 12.36
N LYS A 257 6.09 10.29 11.90
CA LYS A 257 7.55 10.34 12.02
C LYS A 257 7.93 11.25 13.14
N HIS A 258 8.99 10.94 13.89
CA HIS A 258 9.49 11.87 14.93
C HIS A 258 10.22 13.08 14.36
N THR A 259 10.91 12.90 13.24
CA THR A 259 11.74 13.96 12.64
C THR A 259 11.63 13.98 11.13
N VAL A 260 11.71 15.18 10.58
CA VAL A 260 11.68 15.42 9.13
C VAL A 260 12.85 16.33 8.72
N ARG A 261 13.37 16.12 7.52
CA ARG A 261 14.34 17.02 6.88
C ARG A 261 13.57 17.98 5.99
N VAL A 262 13.61 19.26 6.34
CA VAL A 262 12.91 20.34 5.61
C VAL A 262 13.93 21.02 4.68
N PRO A 263 13.74 20.96 3.35
CA PRO A 263 14.60 21.67 2.40
C PRO A 263 14.64 23.18 2.68
N LYS A 264 15.73 23.84 2.31
CA LYS A 264 15.96 25.28 2.52
C LYS A 264 14.75 26.14 2.17
N GLU A 265 14.25 26.01 0.94
CA GLU A 265 13.18 26.87 0.45
C GLU A 265 11.87 26.63 1.20
N LEU A 266 11.53 25.36 1.47
CA LEU A 266 10.36 25.02 2.27
C LEU A 266 10.49 25.57 3.70
N TYR A 267 11.64 25.39 4.35
CA TYR A 267 11.88 25.93 5.69
C TYR A 267 11.73 27.46 5.72
N ASN A 268 12.28 28.15 4.73
CA ASN A 268 12.18 29.60 4.64
C ASN A 268 10.73 30.05 4.38
N THR A 269 9.92 29.28 3.63
CA THR A 269 8.47 29.51 3.54
C THR A 269 7.79 29.38 4.90
N TYR A 270 8.10 28.32 5.65
CA TYR A 270 7.58 28.12 7.01
C TYR A 270 7.94 29.26 7.97
N ILE A 271 9.13 29.85 7.85
CA ILE A 271 9.56 31.01 8.66
C ILE A 271 8.85 32.29 8.23
N ARG A 272 8.76 32.57 6.92
CA ARG A 272 8.10 33.78 6.41
C ARG A 272 6.62 33.81 6.74
N ASP A 273 5.97 32.65 6.72
CA ASP A 273 4.54 32.53 7.03
C ASP A 273 4.29 32.44 8.56
N GLY A 274 5.32 32.63 9.41
CA GLY A 274 5.20 32.59 10.88
C GLY A 274 4.85 31.22 11.46
N LEU A 275 4.81 30.18 10.64
CA LEU A 275 4.26 28.86 11.00
C LEU A 275 5.11 28.10 12.03
N LEU A 276 6.37 28.49 12.25
CA LEU A 276 7.26 27.89 13.24
C LEU A 276 7.42 28.74 14.51
N ASP A 277 6.67 29.83 14.62
CA ASP A 277 6.68 30.72 15.79
C ASP A 277 5.51 30.37 16.72
N ASP A 278 5.83 29.84 17.90
CA ASP A 278 4.86 29.43 18.93
C ASP A 278 3.99 30.61 19.43
N ALA A 279 4.43 31.86 19.26
CA ALA A 279 3.70 33.06 19.66
C ALA A 279 2.81 33.64 18.56
N HIS A 280 2.96 33.19 17.31
CA HIS A 280 2.16 33.65 16.18
C HIS A 280 0.83 32.90 16.07
N THR A 281 -0.22 33.61 15.67
CA THR A 281 -1.54 33.04 15.37
C THR A 281 -1.70 32.90 13.86
N MET A 282 -1.95 31.70 13.37
CA MET A 282 -2.07 31.42 11.94
C MET A 282 -3.18 32.24 11.28
N GLY A 283 -2.84 32.97 10.22
CA GLY A 283 -3.78 33.78 9.45
C GLY A 283 -3.69 35.28 9.75
N ASP A 284 -2.98 35.66 10.81
CA ASP A 284 -2.58 37.05 11.04
C ASP A 284 -1.36 37.41 10.18
N ASP A 285 -1.10 38.71 10.01
CA ASP A 285 0.11 39.18 9.36
C ASP A 285 1.34 38.81 10.20
N TYR A 286 2.44 38.42 9.53
CA TYR A 286 3.69 38.03 10.18
C TYR A 286 4.89 38.69 9.51
N GLU A 287 5.74 39.32 10.32
CA GLU A 287 7.02 39.87 9.87
C GLU A 287 8.17 38.99 10.35
N SER A 288 8.68 38.14 9.45
CA SER A 288 9.82 37.29 9.78
C SER A 288 11.12 38.09 9.87
N SER A 289 11.95 37.81 10.88
CA SER A 289 13.30 38.37 10.94
C SER A 289 14.21 37.69 9.92
N PRO A 290 15.01 38.43 9.12
CA PRO A 290 15.97 37.84 8.19
C PRO A 290 16.95 36.84 8.84
N HIS A 291 17.21 36.99 10.14
CA HIS A 291 18.10 36.10 10.91
C HIS A 291 17.52 34.71 11.18
N GLN A 292 16.20 34.53 11.07
CA GLN A 292 15.55 33.23 11.24
C GLN A 292 15.63 32.36 9.97
N LEU A 293 15.91 32.98 8.81
CA LEU A 293 16.06 32.26 7.54
C LEU A 293 17.32 31.39 7.54
N THR A 294 17.23 30.24 6.90
CA THR A 294 18.38 29.33 6.76
C THR A 294 19.06 29.48 5.42
N ASN A 295 20.40 29.45 5.44
CA ASN A 295 21.24 29.27 4.26
C ASN A 295 21.70 27.82 4.07
N LEU A 296 21.47 26.95 5.06
CA LEU A 296 21.75 25.51 4.95
C LEU A 296 20.81 24.87 3.93
N SER A 297 21.28 23.81 3.26
CA SER A 297 20.49 23.05 2.28
C SER A 297 19.20 22.44 2.87
N PHE A 298 19.22 22.11 4.17
CA PHE A 298 18.04 21.65 4.90
C PHE A 298 18.16 21.93 6.40
N LYS A 299 17.04 21.91 7.11
CA LYS A 299 16.95 21.88 8.57
C LYS A 299 16.25 20.59 9.01
N LYS A 300 16.66 20.02 10.13
CA LYS A 300 15.97 18.87 10.73
C LYS A 300 15.05 19.39 11.83
N LEU A 301 13.74 19.11 11.71
CA LEU A 301 12.74 19.53 12.67
C LEU A 301 12.05 18.33 13.31
N ASN A 302 11.60 18.52 14.54
CA ASN A 302 10.75 17.56 15.24
C ASN A 302 9.32 17.71 14.74
N VAL A 303 8.70 16.59 14.42
CA VAL A 303 7.27 16.52 14.16
C VAL A 303 6.55 16.43 15.50
N ILE A 304 5.40 17.08 15.59
CA ILE A 304 4.48 17.03 16.72
C ILE A 304 3.14 16.49 16.27
N MET A 305 2.38 16.03 17.25
CA MET A 305 0.97 15.73 17.10
C MET A 305 0.15 16.82 17.81
N CYS A 306 -0.58 17.64 17.07
CA CYS A 306 -1.55 18.57 17.66
C CYS A 306 -2.95 17.93 17.59
N GLY A 307 -3.48 17.51 18.74
CA GLY A 307 -4.68 16.67 18.80
C GLY A 307 -4.48 15.34 18.07
N LYS A 308 -4.95 15.27 16.80
CA LYS A 308 -4.79 14.10 15.92
C LYS A 308 -3.93 14.36 14.68
N PHE A 309 -3.32 15.54 14.55
CA PHE A 309 -2.65 15.99 13.34
C PHE A 309 -1.13 15.95 13.50
N PHE A 310 -0.43 15.26 12.60
CA PHE A 310 1.03 15.29 12.53
C PHE A 310 1.50 16.51 11.73
N THR A 311 2.34 17.35 12.32
CA THR A 311 2.85 18.57 11.67
C THR A 311 4.19 19.01 12.26
N ILE A 312 4.85 19.97 11.61
CA ILE A 312 5.97 20.73 12.19
C ILE A 312 5.55 22.16 12.61
N ILE A 313 4.34 22.58 12.25
CA ILE A 313 3.78 23.90 12.54
C ILE A 313 3.57 24.06 14.03
N ARG A 314 4.04 25.19 14.56
CA ARG A 314 3.99 25.57 15.96
C ARG A 314 3.09 26.77 16.24
N ALA A 315 2.84 27.57 15.21
CA ALA A 315 1.90 28.68 15.29
C ALA A 315 0.54 28.21 15.80
N GLN A 316 -0.08 29.07 16.60
CA GLN A 316 -1.35 28.81 17.26
C GLN A 316 -2.49 28.87 16.25
N ALA A 317 -3.43 27.94 16.35
CA ALA A 317 -4.69 28.08 15.64
C ALA A 317 -5.48 29.27 16.22
N PRO A 318 -6.14 30.10 15.40
CA PRO A 318 -7.06 31.11 15.88
C PRO A 318 -8.13 30.52 16.80
N ASP A 319 -8.53 31.27 17.83
CA ASP A 319 -9.60 30.87 18.76
C ASP A 319 -10.97 30.96 18.10
N ASN A 320 -11.23 30.02 17.18
CA ASN A 320 -12.55 29.82 16.61
C ASN A 320 -12.80 28.33 16.36
N ARG A 321 -14.09 27.96 16.34
CA ARG A 321 -14.50 26.55 16.24
C ARG A 321 -14.23 25.91 14.88
N ALA A 322 -13.78 26.63 13.86
CA ALA A 322 -13.52 26.08 12.53
C ALA A 322 -12.14 25.42 12.46
N TRP A 323 -11.14 25.99 13.12
CA TRP A 323 -9.83 25.37 13.24
C TRP A 323 -9.91 24.14 14.13
N ARG A 324 -9.40 23.03 13.63
CA ARG A 324 -9.28 21.79 14.40
C ARG A 324 -7.87 21.73 14.94
N ASP A 325 -7.71 22.15 16.18
CA ASP A 325 -6.47 21.99 16.91
C ASP A 325 -6.71 21.18 18.19
N GLY A 326 -5.64 20.74 18.84
CA GLY A 326 -5.70 20.04 20.11
C GLY A 326 -4.36 20.09 20.82
N GLU A 327 -4.28 19.43 21.97
CA GLU A 327 -3.07 19.44 22.79
C GLU A 327 -1.84 19.01 21.97
N MET A 328 -0.76 19.77 22.10
CA MET A 328 0.51 19.48 21.43
C MET A 328 1.24 18.36 22.17
N VAL A 329 1.22 17.17 21.59
CA VAL A 329 1.91 15.98 22.09
C VAL A 329 3.20 15.78 21.30
N LYS A 330 4.33 15.75 22.03
CA LYS A 330 5.67 15.48 21.45
C LYS A 330 6.04 13.99 21.44
N ASN A 331 5.39 13.18 22.27
CA ASN A 331 5.67 11.76 22.43
C ASN A 331 4.54 10.92 21.84
N PHE A 332 4.70 10.48 20.59
CA PHE A 332 3.84 9.50 19.94
C PHE A 332 4.69 8.36 19.36
N GLU A 333 4.10 7.20 19.10
CA GLU A 333 4.82 6.07 18.51
C GLU A 333 5.20 6.37 17.05
N ASP A 334 6.48 6.20 16.71
CA ASP A 334 6.93 6.32 15.32
C ASP A 334 6.42 5.16 14.49
N ILE A 335 5.99 5.41 13.26
CA ILE A 335 5.47 4.37 12.37
C ILE A 335 6.47 3.23 12.11
N SER A 336 7.78 3.50 12.18
CA SER A 336 8.82 2.47 12.08
C SER A 336 8.77 1.44 13.21
N THR A 337 8.18 1.79 14.35
CA THR A 337 8.03 0.92 15.53
C THR A 337 6.69 0.19 15.61
N LEU A 338 5.73 0.50 14.74
CA LEU A 338 4.37 -0.07 14.77
C LEU A 338 4.29 -1.51 14.24
N GLY A 339 5.41 -2.11 13.81
CA GLY A 339 5.49 -3.51 13.42
C GLY A 339 4.60 -3.86 12.23
N LYS A 340 3.59 -4.72 12.44
CA LYS A 340 2.61 -5.17 11.43
C LYS A 340 1.28 -4.41 11.49
N ARG A 341 1.17 -3.34 12.30
CA ARG A 341 -0.12 -2.66 12.57
C ARG A 341 -0.51 -1.63 11.52
N THR A 342 0.44 -1.10 10.74
CA THR A 342 0.21 -0.02 9.79
C THR A 342 0.80 -0.33 8.44
N THR A 343 -0.03 -0.20 7.40
CA THR A 343 0.31 -0.45 6.00
C THR A 343 0.57 0.89 5.30
N VAL A 344 1.82 1.23 4.99
CA VAL A 344 2.18 2.46 4.26
C VAL A 344 3.24 2.14 3.21
N GLY A 345 2.86 2.25 1.93
CA GLY A 345 3.74 1.98 0.80
C GLY A 345 3.60 0.56 0.22
N PRO A 346 4.31 0.29 -0.89
CA PRO A 346 4.09 -0.89 -1.74
C PRO A 346 4.56 -2.21 -1.11
N ALA A 347 5.48 -2.18 -0.15
CA ALA A 347 5.96 -3.39 0.54
C ALA A 347 5.13 -3.74 1.79
N GLU A 348 4.20 -2.87 2.18
CA GLU A 348 3.49 -2.94 3.46
C GLU A 348 2.03 -3.39 3.29
N PHE A 349 1.67 -4.02 2.17
CA PHE A 349 0.39 -4.73 2.06
C PHE A 349 0.31 -5.83 3.11
N ARG A 350 -0.89 -6.08 3.64
CA ARG A 350 -1.09 -6.98 4.79
C ARG A 350 -0.52 -8.37 4.52
N GLU A 351 -0.74 -8.89 3.32
CA GLU A 351 -0.28 -10.20 2.85
C GLU A 351 1.24 -10.30 2.89
N VAL A 352 1.94 -9.24 2.49
CA VAL A 352 3.41 -9.16 2.49
C VAL A 352 3.94 -8.94 3.91
N LEU A 353 3.25 -8.13 4.71
CA LEU A 353 3.56 -7.89 6.12
C LEU A 353 3.46 -9.15 6.99
N LEU A 354 2.55 -10.07 6.66
CA LEU A 354 2.46 -11.35 7.35
C LEU A 354 3.77 -12.15 7.19
N ASN A 355 4.41 -12.05 6.03
CA ASN A 355 5.71 -12.68 5.74
C ASN A 355 6.92 -11.93 6.33
N LYS A 356 6.70 -10.76 6.96
CA LYS A 356 7.74 -10.05 7.70
C LYS A 356 8.14 -10.88 8.92
N VAL A 357 9.43 -11.19 9.00
CA VAL A 357 10.01 -11.93 10.12
C VAL A 357 9.82 -11.12 11.40
N ASP A 358 9.22 -11.75 12.40
CA ASP A 358 9.15 -11.19 13.75
C ASP A 358 10.49 -11.40 14.44
N TYR A 359 11.25 -10.31 14.59
CA TYR A 359 12.56 -10.36 15.22
C TYR A 359 12.49 -10.71 16.70
N HIS A 360 11.38 -10.47 17.40
CA HIS A 360 11.22 -10.93 18.77
C HIS A 360 11.17 -12.46 18.83
N VAL A 361 10.44 -13.07 17.90
CA VAL A 361 10.40 -14.54 17.74
C VAL A 361 11.76 -15.09 17.29
N VAL A 362 12.43 -14.45 16.34
CA VAL A 362 13.76 -14.93 15.90
C VAL A 362 14.82 -14.76 16.99
N SER A 363 14.75 -13.69 17.78
CA SER A 363 15.67 -13.48 18.90
C SER A 363 15.42 -14.42 20.08
N SER A 364 14.16 -14.87 20.26
CA SER A 364 13.80 -15.84 21.30
C SER A 364 14.12 -17.28 20.90
N ILE A 365 14.24 -17.56 19.60
CA ILE A 365 14.86 -18.78 19.09
C ILE A 365 16.37 -18.69 19.38
N GLN A 366 16.76 -19.15 20.57
CA GLN A 366 18.15 -19.38 20.96
C GLN A 366 18.78 -20.49 20.08
N GLY A 367 19.02 -20.19 18.80
CA GLY A 367 19.89 -21.03 17.99
C GLY A 367 21.29 -20.94 18.58
N LYS A 368 21.78 -22.03 19.19
CA LYS A 368 23.19 -22.15 19.57
C LYS A 368 24.03 -21.76 18.36
N GLY A 369 24.74 -20.64 18.46
CA GLY A 369 25.63 -20.19 17.39
C GLY A 369 26.54 -21.35 17.05
N GLY A 370 26.44 -21.85 15.81
CA GLY A 370 27.31 -22.93 15.35
C GLY A 370 28.75 -22.53 15.61
N ARG A 371 29.55 -23.46 16.17
CA ARG A 371 30.94 -23.21 16.56
C ARG A 371 31.65 -22.43 15.44
N PRO A 372 32.24 -21.25 15.73
CA PRO A 372 32.99 -20.50 14.72
C PRO A 372 33.99 -21.45 14.05
N LYS A 373 34.00 -21.48 12.72
CA LYS A 373 34.90 -22.34 11.96
C LYS A 373 36.33 -21.99 12.40
N LYS A 374 37.05 -22.96 12.99
CA LYS A 374 38.47 -22.75 13.37
C LYS A 374 39.23 -22.43 12.08
N VAL A 375 39.64 -21.17 11.91
CA VAL A 375 40.56 -20.80 10.84
C VAL A 375 41.93 -21.32 11.26
N ARG A 376 42.39 -22.41 10.62
CA ARG A 376 43.78 -22.88 10.75
C ARG A 376 44.65 -22.00 9.86
N THR A 377 45.27 -20.96 10.42
CA THR A 377 46.21 -20.09 9.70
C THR A 377 47.65 -20.61 9.70
N GLY A 378 47.89 -21.87 10.07
CA GLY A 378 49.22 -22.51 10.01
C GLY A 378 50.27 -21.97 10.99
N ASN A 379 50.11 -20.75 11.52
CA ASN A 379 51.10 -20.12 12.39
C ASN A 379 50.75 -20.29 13.87
N ARG A 380 51.70 -20.83 14.64
CA ARG A 380 51.64 -20.91 16.11
C ARG A 380 51.84 -19.51 16.70
N GLY A 381 50.81 -18.99 17.38
CA GLY A 381 50.97 -17.89 18.35
C GLY A 381 49.99 -16.72 18.18
N ARG A 382 49.11 -16.58 19.18
CA ARG A 382 48.26 -15.43 19.58
C ARG A 382 46.95 -15.18 18.80
N PRO A 383 45.78 -15.13 19.48
CA PRO A 383 44.54 -14.68 18.87
C PRO A 383 44.58 -13.17 18.61
N GLN A 384 44.10 -12.74 17.43
CA GLN A 384 43.90 -11.33 17.12
C GLN A 384 42.78 -10.77 18.01
N GLY A 385 43.03 -9.65 18.68
CA GLY A 385 42.03 -8.95 19.48
C GLY A 385 40.82 -8.58 18.62
N ILE A 386 39.63 -8.96 19.09
CA ILE A 386 38.35 -8.65 18.44
C ILE A 386 38.18 -7.12 18.43
N ARG A 387 38.39 -6.48 17.28
CA ARG A 387 37.85 -5.13 17.03
C ARG A 387 36.33 -5.27 16.88
N ARG A 388 35.59 -4.90 17.93
CA ARG A 388 34.16 -4.62 17.82
C ARG A 388 34.00 -3.31 17.06
N LEU A 389 33.16 -3.31 16.01
CA LEU A 389 32.25 -2.25 15.56
C LEU A 389 32.01 -2.35 14.04
N GLY A 390 30.74 -2.57 13.64
CA GLY A 390 30.21 -2.15 12.33
C GLY A 390 29.77 -3.21 11.32
N ALA A 391 30.16 -4.48 11.43
CA ALA A 391 29.93 -5.49 10.39
C ALA A 391 28.67 -6.38 10.57
N ASP A 392 28.00 -6.31 11.72
CA ASP A 392 27.04 -7.34 12.13
C ASP A 392 25.70 -7.34 11.38
N ARG A 393 25.27 -6.23 10.76
CA ARG A 393 24.02 -6.20 9.97
C ARG A 393 24.16 -6.82 8.58
N ALA A 394 25.24 -6.51 7.87
CA ALA A 394 25.48 -7.06 6.52
C ALA A 394 25.93 -8.53 6.58
N ALA A 395 26.76 -8.89 7.57
CA ALA A 395 27.19 -10.26 7.79
C ALA A 395 26.04 -11.17 8.24
N GLY A 396 25.11 -10.67 9.07
CA GLY A 396 23.90 -11.40 9.46
C GLY A 396 22.98 -11.73 8.27
N GLN A 397 22.83 -10.80 7.32
CA GLN A 397 22.05 -11.02 6.09
C GLN A 397 22.72 -12.01 5.13
N GLN A 398 24.04 -11.93 4.93
CA GLN A 398 24.77 -12.88 4.07
C GLN A 398 24.87 -14.30 4.65
N LEU A 399 25.01 -14.43 5.98
CA LEU A 399 25.11 -15.74 6.65
C LEU A 399 23.79 -16.53 6.57
N MET A 400 22.64 -15.82 6.55
CA MET A 400 21.30 -16.41 6.39
C MET A 400 21.00 -16.84 4.95
N LEU A 401 21.43 -16.07 3.95
CA LEU A 401 21.33 -16.46 2.53
C LEU A 401 22.06 -17.79 2.25
N ARG A 402 23.24 -18.00 2.85
CA ARG A 402 23.97 -19.27 2.73
C ARG A 402 23.30 -20.45 3.44
N LYS A 403 22.54 -20.22 4.51
CA LYS A 403 21.77 -21.28 5.19
C LYS A 403 20.53 -21.68 4.39
N LYS A 404 19.85 -20.75 3.73
CA LYS A 404 18.72 -21.04 2.84
C LYS A 404 19.13 -21.94 1.64
N CYS A 405 20.31 -21.72 1.05
CA CYS A 405 20.80 -22.57 -0.05
C CYS A 405 21.10 -24.03 0.35
N ARG A 406 21.48 -24.30 1.61
CA ARG A 406 21.75 -25.67 2.08
C ARG A 406 20.50 -26.49 2.38
N ILE A 407 19.42 -25.84 2.79
CA ILE A 407 18.15 -26.52 3.08
C ILE A 407 17.42 -26.87 1.77
N ALA A 408 17.64 -26.09 0.71
CA ALA A 408 17.02 -26.33 -0.60
C ALA A 408 17.69 -27.44 -1.44
N SER A 409 18.91 -27.87 -1.12
CA SER A 409 19.68 -28.80 -1.97
C SER A 409 19.64 -30.27 -1.57
N GLY A 410 18.94 -30.66 -0.50
CA GLY A 410 18.62 -32.06 -0.18
C GLY A 410 19.79 -33.07 -0.21
N SER A 411 21.04 -32.64 -0.03
CA SER A 411 22.20 -33.52 -0.10
C SER A 411 22.59 -33.97 1.31
N GLU A 412 22.12 -35.16 1.70
CA GLU A 412 22.74 -35.92 2.78
C GLU A 412 24.08 -36.46 2.26
N ASP A 413 25.18 -35.94 2.80
CA ASP A 413 26.53 -36.47 2.57
C ASP A 413 26.61 -37.85 3.25
N VAL A 414 26.62 -38.93 2.45
CA VAL A 414 27.03 -40.26 2.88
C VAL A 414 28.55 -40.25 3.10
N PRO A 415 29.07 -40.78 4.22
CA PRO A 415 30.51 -40.80 4.47
C PRO A 415 31.19 -41.82 3.56
N ILE A 416 32.17 -41.36 2.79
CA ILE A 416 33.09 -42.23 2.03
C ILE A 416 34.12 -42.76 3.03
N GLU A 417 34.04 -44.06 3.33
CA GLU A 417 35.17 -44.83 3.88
C GLU A 417 36.11 -45.23 2.73
N ASP A 418 37.39 -45.10 3.03
CA ASP A 418 38.55 -45.33 2.18
C ASP A 418 38.99 -46.79 2.32
N GLN A 419 39.01 -47.58 1.24
CA GLN A 419 39.91 -48.72 1.03
C GLN A 419 40.15 -49.02 -0.47
N GLY A 420 41.40 -48.78 -0.91
CA GLY A 420 42.31 -49.74 -1.56
C GLY A 420 41.85 -50.65 -2.71
N GLU A 421 42.49 -50.44 -3.87
CA GLU A 421 43.04 -51.40 -4.86
C GLU A 421 42.27 -52.67 -5.27
N GLY A 422 42.12 -52.87 -6.60
CA GLY A 422 42.07 -54.22 -7.18
C GLY A 422 41.21 -54.44 -8.45
N SER A 423 41.87 -54.41 -9.61
CA SER A 423 41.74 -55.28 -10.80
C SER A 423 40.39 -55.93 -11.25
N SER A 424 40.17 -55.83 -12.57
CA SER A 424 39.63 -56.83 -13.52
C SER A 424 38.16 -57.26 -13.52
N GLY A 425 37.49 -57.03 -14.68
CA GLY A 425 36.86 -58.09 -15.48
C GLY A 425 35.36 -58.38 -15.32
N GLY A 426 34.61 -58.25 -16.43
CA GLY A 426 33.64 -59.27 -16.88
C GLY A 426 32.14 -59.15 -16.54
N VAL A 427 31.33 -58.91 -17.59
CA VAL A 427 30.13 -59.66 -18.07
C VAL A 427 28.95 -59.99 -17.11
N ASN A 428 27.73 -59.63 -17.59
CA ASN A 428 26.35 -60.15 -17.40
C ASN A 428 25.89 -60.71 -16.03
N THR A 429 24.65 -60.43 -15.59
CA THR A 429 23.42 -61.24 -15.86
C THR A 429 22.23 -60.66 -15.05
N GLU A 430 21.02 -60.87 -15.56
CA GLU A 430 19.71 -60.71 -14.90
C GLU A 430 19.60 -61.42 -13.53
N VAL A 431 18.61 -61.04 -12.72
CA VAL A 431 17.55 -61.93 -12.18
C VAL A 431 16.64 -61.17 -11.19
N GLU A 432 15.35 -61.45 -11.33
CA GLU A 432 14.20 -61.07 -10.49
C GLU A 432 14.34 -61.45 -9.00
N HIS A 433 13.64 -60.73 -8.12
CA HIS A 433 12.68 -61.33 -7.17
C HIS A 433 11.96 -60.29 -6.29
N ALA A 434 10.63 -60.26 -6.39
CA ALA A 434 9.70 -59.99 -5.29
C ALA A 434 9.69 -61.22 -4.33
N PRO A 435 9.05 -61.26 -3.12
CA PRO A 435 7.83 -60.52 -2.78
C PRO A 435 7.51 -60.27 -1.26
N ARG A 436 6.26 -59.78 -1.04
CA ARG A 436 5.32 -60.02 0.09
C ARG A 436 5.32 -59.14 1.37
N TYR A 437 4.21 -58.37 1.45
CA TYR A 437 3.21 -58.22 2.53
C TYR A 437 3.62 -58.14 4.01
N SER A 438 3.17 -57.08 4.69
CA SER A 438 2.43 -57.20 5.96
C SER A 438 1.70 -55.91 6.32
N THR A 439 0.38 -56.02 6.42
CA THR A 439 -0.57 -55.03 6.94
C THR A 439 -0.56 -55.01 8.46
N ARG A 440 -0.63 -53.82 9.10
CA ARG A 440 -1.25 -53.72 10.42
C ARG A 440 -2.03 -52.42 10.63
N SER A 441 -3.33 -52.64 10.77
CA SER A 441 -4.37 -51.77 11.31
C SER A 441 -4.14 -51.51 12.80
N THR A 442 -4.44 -50.29 13.26
CA THR A 442 -5.02 -50.08 14.59
C THR A 442 -6.05 -48.94 14.59
N ARG A 443 -7.14 -49.26 15.27
CA ARG A 443 -8.44 -48.60 15.40
C ARG A 443 -8.42 -47.58 16.54
N LYS A 444 -9.28 -46.56 16.39
CA LYS A 444 -9.84 -45.69 17.44
C LYS A 444 -10.48 -46.48 18.60
N LYS A 445 -10.44 -45.86 19.79
CA LYS A 445 -11.43 -45.77 20.89
C LYS A 445 -10.76 -44.88 21.97
N LEU A 446 -11.40 -43.95 22.68
CA LEU A 446 -12.80 -43.66 23.00
C LEU A 446 -12.98 -42.14 23.07
#